data_AF-A0A2D4P3L6-F1
#
_entry.id   AF-A0A2D4P3L6-F1
#
_cell.length_a   1.000
_cell.length_b   1.000
_cell.length_c   1.000
_cell.angle_alpha   90.00
_cell.angle_beta   90.00
_cell.angle_gamma   90.00
#
_symmetry.space_group_name_H-M   'P 1'
#
loop_
_entity.id
_entity.type
_entity.pdbx_description
1 polymer ?
#
loop_
_entity_poly.entity_id
_entity_poly.type
_entity_poly.pdbx_seq_one_letter_code
_entity_poly.pdbx_strand_id
1 'polypeptide(L)'
;MTENDVDNELLDYEDDEVENQAAGEGVDVPSKKDVKGSYVSIHSSGFRDFLLKPELLRAIVDCGFEHPSEVQHECIPQAILGMDVLCQAKSGMGKTAVFVLATLQQLEPITGQVSVLVMCHTRELAFQISKEYERFSKYMPSVKVAV
;
A
#
# COMPACT_ATOMS: atom_id res chain seq x y z
N MET A 1 20.25 43.25 6.70
CA MET A 1 20.35 41.83 7.07
C MET A 1 18.95 41.46 7.50
N THR A 2 18.17 40.93 6.56
CA THR A 2 16.73 40.73 6.67
C THR A 2 16.42 39.52 7.54
N GLU A 3 15.48 39.71 8.45
CA GLU A 3 14.88 38.71 9.33
C GLU A 3 14.11 37.68 8.49
N ASN A 4 14.24 36.41 8.87
CA ASN A 4 13.55 35.29 8.23
C ASN A 4 12.13 35.17 8.81
N ASP A 5 11.15 35.73 8.12
CA ASP A 5 9.74 35.41 8.32
C ASP A 5 9.45 34.04 7.66
N VAL A 6 9.45 32.99 8.48
CA VAL A 6 8.96 31.66 8.09
C VAL A 6 7.53 31.53 8.59
N ASP A 7 6.64 32.35 8.01
CA ASP A 7 5.20 32.24 8.23
C ASP A 7 4.55 31.52 7.04
N ASN A 8 4.22 30.26 7.29
CA ASN A 8 2.90 29.71 6.98
C ASN A 8 2.46 29.65 5.51
N GLU A 9 3.17 28.90 4.66
CA GLU A 9 2.54 28.32 3.46
C GLU A 9 1.78 27.05 3.87
N LEU A 10 0.57 27.27 4.39
CA LEU A 10 -0.45 26.24 4.54
C LEU A 10 -0.82 25.76 3.12
N LEU A 11 -0.54 24.49 2.81
CA LEU A 11 -0.95 23.88 1.54
C LEU A 11 -2.47 23.69 1.56
N ASP A 12 -3.18 24.56 0.83
CA ASP A 12 -4.62 24.44 0.59
C ASP A 12 -4.87 23.22 -0.32
N TYR A 13 -5.36 22.13 0.26
CA TYR A 13 -5.89 21.01 -0.50
C TYR A 13 -7.28 21.42 -0.98
N GLU A 14 -7.39 21.84 -2.25
CA GLU A 14 -8.69 21.94 -2.90
C GLU A 14 -9.27 20.52 -3.06
N ASP A 15 -10.45 20.29 -2.47
CA ASP A 15 -11.21 19.05 -2.61
C ASP A 15 -11.72 18.93 -4.05
N ASP A 16 -11.00 18.22 -4.92
CA ASP A 16 -11.48 17.89 -6.26
C ASP A 16 -12.62 16.85 -6.16
N GLU A 17 -13.85 17.34 -6.33
CA GLU A 17 -15.06 16.53 -6.52
C GLU A 17 -14.93 15.68 -7.80
N VAL A 18 -15.00 14.35 -7.66
CA VAL A 18 -14.93 13.43 -8.80
C VAL A 18 -16.31 13.31 -9.46
N GLU A 19 -16.59 14.12 -10.48
CA GLU A 19 -17.74 13.89 -11.37
C GLU A 19 -17.42 12.79 -12.41
N ASN A 20 -18.32 11.83 -12.50
CA ASN A 20 -18.21 10.65 -13.36
C ASN A 20 -18.96 10.93 -14.68
N GLN A 21 -18.29 10.95 -15.84
CA GLN A 21 -18.95 11.07 -17.15
C GLN A 21 -18.53 9.98 -18.14
N ALA A 22 -19.56 9.39 -18.76
CA ALA A 22 -19.51 8.31 -19.74
C ALA A 22 -19.23 8.79 -21.18
N ALA A 23 -18.87 7.82 -22.03
CA ALA A 23 -18.30 7.92 -23.38
C ALA A 23 -19.09 8.66 -24.48
N GLY A 24 -18.34 9.21 -25.45
CA GLY A 24 -18.80 9.65 -26.79
C GLY A 24 -17.66 10.13 -27.69
N GLU A 25 -17.60 9.65 -28.94
CA GLU A 25 -16.52 9.77 -29.94
C GLU A 25 -16.38 11.16 -30.62
N GLY A 26 -15.16 11.49 -31.09
CA GLY A 26 -14.90 12.56 -32.07
C GLY A 26 -13.41 12.98 -32.17
N VAL A 27 -12.80 12.84 -33.35
CA VAL A 27 -11.37 13.11 -33.63
C VAL A 27 -11.18 14.53 -34.19
N ASP A 28 -10.26 15.32 -33.61
CA ASP A 28 -9.41 16.29 -34.35
C ASP A 28 -8.25 16.82 -33.47
N VAL A 29 -7.05 16.98 -34.05
CA VAL A 29 -5.77 17.48 -33.45
C VAL A 29 -5.16 18.40 -34.53
N PRO A 30 -4.46 19.56 -34.31
CA PRO A 30 -3.53 19.88 -33.20
C PRO A 30 -3.55 21.33 -32.65
N SER A 31 -2.91 21.54 -31.48
CA SER A 31 -2.00 22.68 -31.23
C SER A 31 -1.14 22.46 -29.96
N LYS A 32 0.18 22.57 -30.11
CA LYS A 32 1.19 22.52 -29.04
C LYS A 32 1.04 23.70 -28.08
N LYS A 33 1.19 23.47 -26.77
CA LYS A 33 1.83 24.40 -25.82
C LYS A 33 2.39 23.66 -24.59
N ASP A 34 3.70 23.81 -24.46
CA ASP A 34 4.60 23.83 -23.30
C ASP A 34 4.36 22.92 -22.07
N VAL A 35 5.40 22.10 -21.85
CA VAL A 35 5.66 21.17 -20.75
C VAL A 35 5.80 21.89 -19.41
N LYS A 36 5.02 21.47 -18.40
CA LYS A 36 5.40 21.53 -16.98
C LYS A 36 4.57 20.55 -16.16
N GLY A 37 5.27 19.66 -15.46
CA GLY A 37 4.68 18.61 -14.63
C GLY A 37 4.68 17.27 -15.36
N SER A 38 5.84 16.62 -15.42
CA SER A 38 5.91 15.18 -15.66
C SER A 38 5.23 14.49 -14.46
N TYR A 39 3.91 14.37 -14.50
CA TYR A 39 3.26 13.27 -13.80
C TYR A 39 3.87 12.03 -14.43
N VAL A 40 4.84 11.45 -13.72
CA VAL A 40 5.34 10.13 -14.06
C VAL A 40 4.08 9.27 -14.00
N SER A 41 3.58 8.82 -15.16
CA SER A 41 2.70 7.68 -15.21
C SER A 41 3.41 6.62 -14.39
N ILE A 42 2.97 6.40 -13.16
CA ILE A 42 3.44 5.29 -12.34
C ILE A 42 3.21 4.10 -13.26
N HIS A 43 4.30 3.53 -13.78
CA HIS A 43 4.24 2.27 -14.52
C HIS A 43 3.31 1.39 -13.69
N SER A 44 2.19 0.94 -14.28
CA SER A 44 1.18 0.11 -13.61
C SER A 44 1.88 -1.11 -13.02
N SER A 45 2.43 -0.94 -11.83
CA SER A 45 3.38 -1.86 -11.23
C SER A 45 2.54 -2.75 -10.35
N GLY A 46 2.51 -4.02 -10.72
CA GLY A 46 1.72 -5.00 -10.00
C GLY A 46 2.42 -5.39 -8.71
N PHE A 47 1.74 -6.14 -7.86
CA PHE A 47 2.37 -6.78 -6.70
C PHE A 47 3.56 -7.68 -7.07
N ARG A 48 3.65 -8.12 -8.34
CA ARG A 48 4.79 -8.89 -8.87
C ARG A 48 6.11 -8.12 -8.83
N ASP A 49 6.06 -6.80 -8.93
CA ASP A 49 7.26 -5.97 -8.98
C ASP A 49 7.90 -5.82 -7.59
N PHE A 50 7.17 -6.16 -6.52
CA PHE A 50 7.71 -6.21 -5.15
C PHE A 50 8.53 -7.48 -4.87
N LEU A 51 8.69 -8.40 -5.82
CA LEU A 51 9.49 -9.63 -5.69
C LEU A 51 9.12 -10.48 -4.45
N LEU A 52 7.81 -10.55 -4.15
CA LEU A 52 7.29 -11.34 -3.04
C LEU A 52 7.39 -12.85 -3.32
N LYS A 53 7.36 -13.64 -2.24
CA LYS A 53 7.24 -15.11 -2.28
C LYS A 53 6.09 -15.54 -3.21
N PRO A 54 6.26 -16.57 -4.06
CA PRO A 54 5.22 -17.03 -4.98
C PRO A 54 3.87 -17.35 -4.31
N GLU A 55 3.92 -17.87 -3.08
CA GLU A 55 2.78 -18.18 -2.24
C GLU A 55 1.97 -16.93 -1.86
N LEU A 56 2.65 -15.82 -1.55
CA LEU A 56 2.00 -14.53 -1.28
C LEU A 56 1.36 -13.96 -2.54
N LEU A 57 2.09 -13.94 -3.67
CA LEU A 57 1.56 -13.42 -4.93
C LEU A 57 0.29 -14.17 -5.35
N ARG A 58 0.26 -15.48 -5.14
CA ARG A 58 -0.95 -16.28 -5.38
C ARG A 58 -2.10 -15.89 -4.44
N ALA A 59 -1.83 -15.71 -3.15
CA ALA A 59 -2.86 -15.30 -2.19
C ALA A 59 -3.42 -13.89 -2.46
N ILE A 60 -2.55 -12.95 -2.90
CA ILE A 60 -2.92 -11.60 -3.29
C ILE A 60 -3.93 -11.62 -4.46
N VAL A 61 -3.63 -12.42 -5.49
CA VAL A 61 -4.53 -12.58 -6.65
C VAL A 61 -5.87 -13.20 -6.23
N ASP A 62 -5.86 -14.25 -5.40
CA ASP A 62 -7.07 -14.87 -4.87
C ASP A 62 -7.94 -13.90 -4.05
N CYS A 63 -7.31 -12.90 -3.41
CA CYS A 63 -7.99 -11.87 -2.66
C CYS A 63 -8.55 -10.74 -3.54
N GLY A 64 -8.31 -10.77 -4.86
CA GLY A 64 -8.79 -9.77 -5.82
C GLY A 64 -7.97 -8.48 -5.86
N PHE A 65 -6.73 -8.50 -5.35
CA PHE A 65 -5.84 -7.33 -5.43
C PHE A 65 -5.09 -7.33 -6.77
N GLU A 66 -5.43 -6.39 -7.64
CA GLU A 66 -4.80 -6.24 -8.96
C GLU A 66 -3.69 -5.18 -8.95
N HIS A 67 -3.97 -4.03 -8.34
CA HIS A 67 -3.07 -2.89 -8.28
C HIS A 67 -2.77 -2.49 -6.83
N PRO A 68 -1.51 -2.25 -6.46
CA PRO A 68 -1.18 -1.74 -5.14
C PRO A 68 -1.69 -0.30 -4.98
N SER A 69 -2.07 0.06 -3.76
CA SER A 69 -2.33 1.46 -3.43
C SER A 69 -1.03 2.26 -3.32
N GLU A 70 -1.11 3.60 -3.35
CA GLU A 70 0.05 4.48 -3.20
C GLU A 70 0.85 4.18 -1.93
N VAL A 71 0.17 4.04 -0.78
CA VAL A 71 0.84 3.70 0.48
C VAL A 71 1.53 2.33 0.44
N GLN A 72 1.00 1.38 -0.34
CA GLN A 72 1.63 0.08 -0.54
C GLN A 72 2.86 0.16 -1.44
N HIS A 73 2.78 0.93 -2.52
CA HIS A 73 3.92 1.20 -3.40
C HIS A 73 5.09 1.83 -2.66
N GLU A 74 4.82 2.81 -1.80
CA GLU A 74 5.87 3.49 -1.04
C GLU A 74 6.43 2.62 0.10
N CYS A 75 5.56 1.93 0.85
CA CYS A 75 5.99 1.26 2.08
C CYS A 75 6.48 -0.17 1.87
N ILE A 76 5.87 -0.98 0.98
CA ILE A 76 6.20 -2.41 0.86
C ILE A 76 7.67 -2.63 0.48
N PRO A 77 8.26 -1.94 -0.51
CA PRO A 77 9.64 -2.19 -0.91
C PRO A 77 10.66 -1.98 0.21
N GLN A 78 10.44 -0.99 1.08
CA GLN A 78 11.33 -0.75 2.24
C GLN A 78 11.01 -1.71 3.39
N ALA A 79 9.73 -1.97 3.64
CA ALA A 79 9.30 -2.84 4.72
C ALA A 79 9.77 -4.29 4.54
N ILE A 80 9.78 -4.83 3.32
CA ILE A 80 10.26 -6.21 3.04
C ILE A 80 11.78 -6.37 3.26
N LEU A 81 12.53 -5.27 3.27
CA LEU A 81 13.97 -5.26 3.56
C LEU A 81 14.27 -5.21 5.07
N GLY A 82 13.23 -5.20 5.92
CA GLY A 82 13.37 -5.12 7.37
C GLY A 82 13.70 -3.72 7.89
N MET A 83 13.44 -2.68 7.10
CA MET A 83 13.60 -1.31 7.55
C MET A 83 12.43 -0.87 8.43
N ASP A 84 12.72 -0.02 9.41
CA ASP A 84 11.69 0.64 10.21
C ASP A 84 10.89 1.62 9.34
N VAL A 85 9.57 1.54 9.42
CA VAL A 85 8.66 2.37 8.61
C VAL A 85 7.71 3.13 9.53
N LEU A 86 7.72 4.46 9.39
CA LEU A 86 6.67 5.33 9.91
C LEU A 86 5.74 5.71 8.76
N CYS A 87 4.48 5.29 8.84
CA CYS A 87 3.51 5.47 7.77
C CYS A 87 2.26 6.18 8.29
N GLN A 88 1.87 7.28 7.63
CA GLN A 88 0.61 7.97 7.84
C GLN A 88 -0.18 7.96 6.53
N ALA A 89 -1.38 7.36 6.56
CA ALA A 89 -2.30 7.41 5.42
C ALA A 89 -3.75 7.37 5.93
N LYS A 90 -4.69 7.80 5.07
CA LYS A 90 -6.14 7.74 5.36
C LYS A 90 -6.62 6.31 5.64
N SER A 91 -7.71 6.16 6.38
CA SER A 91 -8.34 4.85 6.58
C SER A 91 -8.78 4.25 5.25
N GLY A 92 -8.78 2.92 5.12
CA GLY A 92 -9.15 2.23 3.88
C GLY A 92 -8.08 2.17 2.79
N MET A 93 -6.96 2.91 2.91
CA MET A 93 -5.88 2.92 1.90
C MET A 93 -5.02 1.63 1.84
N GLY A 94 -5.37 0.59 2.59
CA GLY A 94 -4.64 -0.70 2.54
C GLY A 94 -3.36 -0.76 3.38
N LYS A 95 -3.19 0.11 4.39
CA LYS A 95 -2.06 0.07 5.35
C LYS A 95 -1.88 -1.29 6.03
N THR A 96 -2.97 -1.98 6.33
CA THR A 96 -2.92 -3.32 6.95
C THR A 96 -2.15 -4.32 6.08
N ALA A 97 -2.44 -4.32 4.77
CA ALA A 97 -1.75 -5.21 3.84
C ALA A 97 -0.25 -4.92 3.75
N VAL A 98 0.20 -3.67 3.98
CA VAL A 98 1.62 -3.32 3.99
C VAL A 98 2.38 -4.17 4.99
N PHE A 99 2.02 -4.10 6.28
CA PHE A 99 2.77 -4.84 7.30
C PHE A 99 2.46 -6.34 7.27
N VAL A 100 1.26 -6.76 6.88
CA VAL A 100 0.93 -8.20 6.73
C VAL A 100 1.80 -8.84 5.65
N LEU A 101 1.88 -8.23 4.46
CA LEU A 101 2.69 -8.76 3.37
C LEU A 101 4.18 -8.67 3.70
N ALA A 102 4.64 -7.56 4.26
CA ALA A 102 6.04 -7.37 4.62
C ALA A 102 6.52 -8.39 5.65
N THR A 103 5.74 -8.62 6.71
CA THR A 103 6.11 -9.57 7.77
C THR A 103 6.03 -11.02 7.28
N LEU A 104 5.00 -11.41 6.52
CA LEU A 104 4.93 -12.75 5.93
C LEU A 104 6.07 -13.01 4.92
N GLN A 105 6.48 -11.98 4.19
CA GLN A 105 7.61 -12.08 3.27
C GLN A 105 8.91 -12.40 4.01
N GLN A 106 9.15 -11.74 5.15
CA GLN A 106 10.35 -11.93 5.97
C GLN A 106 10.27 -13.15 6.90
N LEU A 107 9.07 -13.68 7.13
CA LEU A 107 8.85 -14.73 8.12
C LEU A 107 9.58 -16.03 7.78
N GLU A 108 10.37 -16.50 8.74
CA GLU A 108 10.92 -17.85 8.83
C GLU A 108 10.23 -18.58 10.00
N PRO A 109 9.23 -19.45 9.73
CA PRO A 109 8.43 -20.06 10.80
C PRO A 109 9.23 -21.06 11.63
N ILE A 110 9.29 -20.84 12.95
CA ILE A 110 9.87 -21.77 13.93
C ILE A 110 8.75 -22.28 14.84
N THR A 111 8.62 -23.61 14.95
CA THR A 111 7.52 -24.22 15.72
C THR A 111 7.63 -23.85 17.20
N GLY A 112 6.56 -23.27 17.75
CA GLY A 112 6.48 -22.90 19.17
C GLY A 112 7.07 -21.52 19.51
N GLN A 113 7.58 -20.78 18.53
CA GLN A 113 8.12 -19.43 18.72
C GLN A 113 7.21 -18.38 18.06
N VAL A 114 7.02 -17.25 18.74
CA VAL A 114 6.35 -16.07 18.18
C VAL A 114 7.42 -15.19 17.52
N SER A 115 7.34 -15.02 16.20
CA SER A 115 8.29 -14.19 15.43
C SER A 115 7.76 -12.80 15.08
N VAL A 116 6.44 -12.61 15.09
CA VAL A 116 5.77 -11.35 14.72
C VAL A 116 4.72 -11.02 15.76
N LEU A 117 4.72 -9.77 16.24
CA LEU A 117 3.71 -9.23 17.16
C LEU A 117 3.09 -7.99 16.52
N VAL A 118 1.77 -7.98 16.40
CA VAL A 118 1.00 -6.81 15.96
C VAL A 118 0.10 -6.37 17.10
N MET A 119 0.11 -5.08 17.42
CA MET A 119 -0.73 -4.48 18.44
C MET A 119 -1.62 -3.41 17.82
N CYS A 120 -2.86 -3.30 18.31
CA CYS A 120 -3.80 -2.28 17.87
C CYS A 120 -4.74 -1.87 19.02
N HIS A 121 -5.46 -0.78 18.84
CA HIS A 121 -6.24 -0.16 19.92
C HIS A 121 -7.52 -0.91 20.29
N THR A 122 -8.15 -1.60 19.33
CA THR A 122 -9.44 -2.29 19.54
C THR A 122 -9.34 -3.78 19.25
N ARG A 123 -10.18 -4.57 19.94
CA ARG A 123 -10.21 -6.04 19.80
C ARG A 123 -10.76 -6.46 18.44
N GLU A 124 -11.73 -5.71 17.94
CA GLU A 124 -12.36 -5.93 16.64
C GLU A 124 -11.32 -5.75 15.52
N LEU A 125 -10.47 -4.73 15.63
CA LEU A 125 -9.38 -4.51 14.68
C LEU A 125 -8.33 -5.62 14.76
N ALA A 126 -8.02 -6.13 15.96
CA ALA A 126 -7.11 -7.26 16.10
C ALA A 126 -7.62 -8.51 15.37
N PHE A 127 -8.93 -8.78 15.51
CA PHE A 127 -9.59 -9.87 14.79
C PHE A 127 -9.61 -9.67 13.28
N GLN A 128 -9.85 -8.44 12.80
CA GLN A 128 -9.77 -8.13 11.37
C GLN A 128 -8.36 -8.35 10.82
N ILE A 129 -7.34 -7.89 11.54
CA ILE A 129 -5.93 -8.07 11.15
C ILE A 129 -5.57 -9.56 11.10
N SER A 130 -6.01 -10.37 12.06
CA SER A 130 -5.72 -11.81 12.02
C SER A 130 -6.37 -12.51 10.83
N LYS A 131 -7.59 -12.09 10.44
CA LYS A 131 -8.22 -12.57 9.21
C LYS A 131 -7.47 -12.15 7.95
N GLU A 132 -6.88 -10.96 7.91
CA GLU A 132 -5.98 -10.59 6.81
C GLU A 132 -4.74 -11.47 6.75
N TYR A 133 -4.11 -11.78 7.90
CA TYR A 133 -3.01 -12.75 7.93
C TYR A 133 -3.44 -14.13 7.41
N GLU A 134 -4.59 -14.66 7.85
CA GLU A 134 -5.12 -15.95 7.38
C GLU A 134 -5.35 -15.94 5.85
N ARG A 135 -5.89 -14.84 5.29
CA ARG A 135 -6.13 -14.69 3.85
C ARG A 135 -4.83 -14.71 3.05
N PHE A 136 -3.84 -13.91 3.45
CA PHE A 136 -2.57 -13.82 2.74
C PHE A 136 -1.63 -15.01 2.98
N SER A 137 -1.77 -15.71 4.10
CA SER A 137 -1.00 -16.93 4.40
C SER A 137 -1.68 -18.22 3.92
N LYS A 138 -2.76 -18.15 3.13
CA LYS A 138 -3.51 -19.31 2.58
C LYS A 138 -2.61 -20.40 1.97
N TYR A 139 -1.50 -20.00 1.35
CA TYR A 139 -0.55 -20.90 0.69
C TYR A 139 0.75 -21.16 1.50
N MET A 140 0.76 -20.78 2.78
CA MET A 140 1.90 -20.94 3.69
C MET A 140 1.50 -21.84 4.88
N PRO A 141 1.46 -23.18 4.70
CA PRO A 141 0.84 -24.09 5.67
C PRO A 141 1.52 -24.16 7.04
N SER A 142 2.78 -23.72 7.15
CA SER A 142 3.52 -23.67 8.41
C SER A 142 3.21 -22.43 9.25
N VAL A 143 2.58 -21.41 8.67
CA VAL A 143 2.25 -20.15 9.34
C VAL A 143 1.04 -20.35 10.24
N LYS A 144 1.15 -19.85 11.48
CA LYS A 144 0.06 -19.86 12.46
C LYS A 144 -0.16 -18.45 12.98
N VAL A 145 -1.43 -18.11 13.18
CA VAL A 145 -1.88 -16.78 13.61
C VAL A 145 -2.82 -16.98 14.80
N ALA A 146 -2.74 -16.10 15.79
CA ALA A 146 -3.61 -16.09 16.96
C ALA A 146 -3.88 -14.64 17.41
N VAL A 147 -5.02 -14.43 18.08
CA VAL A 147 -5.47 -13.16 18.68
C VAL A 147 -5.87 -13.41 20.12
#